data_AF-A0A9D6ISF2-F1
#
_entry.id   AF-A0A9D6ISF2-F1
#
_cell.length_a   1.000
_cell.length_b   1.000
_cell.length_c   1.000
_cell.angle_alpha   90.00
_cell.angle_beta   90.00
_cell.angle_gamma   90.00
#
_symmetry.space_group_name_H-M   'P 1'
#
loop_
_entity.id
_entity.type
_entity.pdbx_description
1 polymer ?
#
loop_
_entity_poly.entity_id
_entity_poly.type
_entity_poly.pdbx_seq_one_letter_code
_entity_poly.pdbx_strand_id
1 'polypeptide(L)'
;MAPDEKPVEPPKRIEDFRYDAWDSWNSFAPGASVEFEMEAGGSKMRQVKTLDSKRPDAITVKSVMILKIGDDENRTESDETFLKSRGGPAQCPSCKKPVSSHDPGTFSRERLKIGDRDLDCVVWKSPARDCSGKATTPVRMWYCKDVPGGNVKTESEHWKMTATRFDPKK
;
A
#
# COMPACT_ATOMS: atom_id res chain seq x y z
N MET A 1 17.69 27.93 18.19
CA MET A 1 18.54 27.09 17.32
C MET A 1 17.64 25.98 16.79
N ALA A 2 17.35 25.97 15.49
CA ALA A 2 16.64 24.85 14.86
C ALA A 2 17.62 23.66 14.76
N PRO A 3 17.19 22.41 15.02
CA PRO A 3 18.08 21.27 14.91
C PRO A 3 18.47 21.04 13.45
N ASP A 4 19.76 20.81 13.22
CA ASP A 4 20.33 20.39 11.94
C ASP A 4 19.64 19.10 11.45
N GLU A 5 18.75 19.23 10.47
CA GLU A 5 18.27 18.10 9.68
C GLU A 5 19.43 17.59 8.83
N LYS A 6 20.07 16.50 9.28
CA LYS A 6 21.06 15.80 8.46
C LYS A 6 20.38 15.31 7.17
N PRO A 7 21.00 15.51 5.99
CA PRO A 7 20.51 14.95 4.74
C PRO A 7 20.40 13.42 4.86
N VAL A 8 19.20 12.88 4.64
CA VAL A 8 19.01 11.44 4.52
C VAL A 8 19.61 11.00 3.19
N GLU A 9 20.71 10.24 3.21
CA GLU A 9 21.29 9.68 1.99
C GLU A 9 20.22 8.87 1.22
N PRO A 10 20.09 9.06 -0.11
CA PRO A 10 19.23 8.21 -0.91
C PRO A 10 19.76 6.76 -0.84
N PRO A 11 18.88 5.77 -0.65
CA PRO A 11 19.33 4.42 -0.38
C PRO A 11 19.97 3.78 -1.62
N LYS A 12 21.05 3.02 -1.39
CA LYS A 12 22.00 2.59 -2.43
C LYS A 12 21.55 1.41 -3.30
N ARG A 13 20.41 0.76 -3.03
CA ARG A 13 19.89 -0.36 -3.84
C ARG A 13 18.35 -0.41 -3.85
N ILE A 14 17.77 -0.51 -5.06
CA ILE A 14 16.32 -0.72 -5.29
C ILE A 14 15.87 -2.11 -4.77
N GLU A 15 16.79 -3.07 -4.68
CA GLU A 15 16.53 -4.46 -4.28
C GLU A 15 16.08 -4.60 -2.81
N ASP A 16 16.44 -3.65 -1.94
CA ASP A 16 16.01 -3.63 -0.53
C ASP A 16 14.55 -3.16 -0.34
N PHE A 17 13.91 -2.66 -1.41
CA PHE A 17 12.59 -2.03 -1.39
C PHE A 17 11.52 -2.79 -2.16
N ARG A 18 11.78 -4.06 -2.52
CA ARG A 18 10.73 -4.95 -3.03
C ARG A 18 9.70 -5.15 -1.94
N TYR A 19 8.61 -4.40 -2.06
CA TYR A 19 7.43 -4.58 -1.24
C TYR A 19 6.56 -5.67 -1.86
N ASP A 20 6.42 -6.79 -1.17
CA ASP A 20 5.48 -7.86 -1.53
C ASP A 20 4.34 -7.88 -0.51
N ALA A 21 3.11 -7.70 -1.00
CA ALA A 21 1.92 -7.76 -0.16
C ALA A 21 1.77 -9.14 0.52
N TRP A 22 2.22 -10.22 -0.14
CA TRP A 22 2.28 -11.55 0.45
C TRP A 22 3.20 -11.52 1.68
N ASP A 23 4.45 -11.04 1.54
CA ASP A 23 5.44 -11.08 2.62
C ASP A 23 5.01 -10.20 3.80
N SER A 24 4.41 -9.04 3.51
CA SER A 24 3.84 -8.18 4.55
C SER A 24 2.76 -8.91 5.34
N TRP A 25 1.70 -9.40 4.69
CA TRP A 25 0.63 -10.11 5.41
C TRP A 25 1.15 -11.37 6.12
N ASN A 26 2.11 -12.07 5.53
CA ASN A 26 2.69 -13.25 6.16
C ASN A 26 3.50 -12.95 7.43
N SER A 27 3.87 -11.70 7.67
CA SER A 27 4.62 -11.31 8.87
C SER A 27 3.73 -11.17 10.12
N PHE A 28 2.40 -11.32 10.01
CA PHE A 28 1.44 -11.08 11.11
C PHE A 28 0.53 -12.29 11.39
N ALA A 29 0.03 -12.50 12.60
CA ALA A 29 -0.85 -13.63 12.90
C ALA A 29 -2.28 -13.43 12.35
N PRO A 30 -3.04 -14.52 12.08
CA PRO A 30 -4.46 -14.43 11.75
C PRO A 30 -5.24 -13.56 12.75
N GLY A 31 -6.13 -12.73 12.21
CA GLY A 31 -6.86 -11.69 12.94
C GLY A 31 -6.15 -10.34 13.04
N ALA A 32 -4.91 -10.21 12.54
CA ALA A 32 -4.29 -8.90 12.34
C ALA A 32 -5.13 -8.08 11.36
N SER A 33 -5.31 -6.78 11.63
CA SER A 33 -6.17 -5.92 10.83
C SER A 33 -5.60 -4.52 10.64
N VAL A 34 -6.04 -3.87 9.58
CA VAL A 34 -5.76 -2.46 9.27
C VAL A 34 -7.04 -1.81 8.76
N GLU A 35 -7.27 -0.59 9.22
CA GLU A 35 -8.36 0.27 8.78
C GLU A 35 -7.81 1.43 7.96
N PHE A 36 -8.47 1.71 6.85
CA PHE A 36 -8.18 2.81 5.94
C PHE A 36 -9.37 3.75 5.83
N GLU A 37 -9.07 5.03 5.76
CA GLU A 37 -9.95 6.02 5.13
C GLU A 37 -9.55 6.19 3.67
N MET A 38 -10.54 6.21 2.79
CA MET A 38 -10.39 6.39 1.36
C MET A 38 -11.23 7.58 0.91
N GLU A 39 -10.67 8.40 0.03
CA GLU A 39 -11.36 9.52 -0.59
C GLU A 39 -11.25 9.37 -2.11
N ALA A 40 -12.37 9.39 -2.82
CA ALA A 40 -12.41 9.37 -4.28
C ALA A 40 -13.61 10.19 -4.77
N GLY A 41 -13.40 11.13 -5.70
CA GLY A 41 -14.49 11.91 -6.30
C GLY A 41 -15.36 12.69 -5.30
N GLY A 42 -14.81 13.12 -4.17
CA GLY A 42 -15.54 13.82 -3.11
C GLY A 42 -16.29 12.91 -2.12
N SER A 43 -16.30 11.59 -2.35
CA SER A 43 -16.86 10.60 -1.42
C SER A 43 -15.79 10.06 -0.48
N LYS A 44 -16.15 9.90 0.80
CA LYS A 44 -15.33 9.24 1.81
C LYS A 44 -15.84 7.84 2.09
N MET A 45 -14.93 6.88 2.13
CA MET A 45 -15.18 5.48 2.43
C MET A 45 -14.23 5.01 3.51
N ARG A 46 -14.65 4.02 4.28
CA ARG A 46 -13.77 3.28 5.19
C ARG A 46 -13.59 1.87 4.67
N GLN A 47 -12.39 1.34 4.78
CA GLN A 47 -12.10 -0.05 4.46
C GLN A 47 -11.37 -0.69 5.63
N VAL A 48 -11.86 -1.84 6.09
CA VAL A 48 -11.17 -2.67 7.08
C VAL A 48 -10.69 -3.93 6.38
N LYS A 49 -9.38 -4.18 6.43
CA LYS A 49 -8.77 -5.42 5.97
C LYS A 49 -8.32 -6.25 7.15
N THR A 50 -8.69 -7.53 7.19
CA THR A 50 -8.33 -8.46 8.26
C THR A 50 -7.72 -9.71 7.65
N LEU A 51 -6.55 -10.11 8.14
CA LEU A 51 -5.95 -11.38 7.78
C LEU A 51 -6.81 -12.52 8.32
N ASP A 52 -7.45 -13.26 7.42
CA ASP A 52 -8.37 -14.35 7.79
C ASP A 52 -7.61 -15.66 7.99
N SER A 53 -6.80 -16.06 7.01
CA SER A 53 -6.07 -17.32 7.06
C SER A 53 -4.76 -17.29 6.29
N LYS A 54 -3.87 -18.22 6.67
CA LYS A 54 -2.59 -18.47 6.00
C LYS A 54 -2.45 -19.95 5.65
N ARG A 55 -1.98 -20.19 4.45
CA ARG A 55 -1.53 -21.48 3.93
C ARG A 55 -0.13 -21.30 3.33
N PRO A 56 0.67 -22.37 3.19
CA PRO A 56 2.04 -22.28 2.66
C PRO A 56 2.18 -21.56 1.31
N ASP A 57 1.10 -21.57 0.52
CA ASP A 57 1.00 -21.06 -0.84
C ASP A 57 -0.02 -19.92 -1.01
N ALA A 58 -0.82 -19.60 0.01
CA ALA A 58 -1.90 -18.63 -0.10
C ALA A 58 -2.19 -17.91 1.22
N ILE A 59 -2.50 -16.62 1.12
CA ILE A 59 -2.97 -15.79 2.23
C ILE A 59 -4.33 -15.23 1.84
N THR A 60 -5.32 -15.36 2.72
CA THR A 60 -6.66 -14.80 2.51
C THR A 60 -6.88 -13.63 3.46
N VAL A 61 -7.34 -12.51 2.91
CA VAL A 61 -7.66 -11.28 3.64
C VAL A 61 -9.12 -10.95 3.39
N LYS A 62 -9.88 -10.77 4.47
CA LYS A 62 -11.25 -10.26 4.43
C LYS A 62 -11.24 -8.74 4.39
N SER A 63 -12.00 -8.17 3.47
CA SER A 63 -12.11 -6.74 3.24
C SER A 63 -13.56 -6.29 3.36
N VAL A 64 -13.83 -5.38 4.30
CA VAL A 64 -15.14 -4.75 4.48
C VAL A 64 -15.03 -3.29 4.07
N MET A 65 -15.70 -2.91 2.99
CA MET A 65 -15.83 -1.53 2.55
C MET A 65 -17.13 -0.94 3.08
N ILE A 66 -17.03 0.27 3.62
CA ILE A 66 -18.13 0.99 4.27
C ILE A 66 -18.24 2.36 3.59
N LEU A 67 -19.32 2.57 2.84
CA LEU A 67 -19.64 3.84 2.21
C LEU A 67 -20.80 4.49 2.97
N LYS A 68 -20.63 5.76 3.36
CA LYS A 68 -21.72 6.55 3.97
C LYS A 68 -22.31 7.49 2.95
N ILE A 69 -23.64 7.45 2.79
CA ILE A 69 -24.42 8.35 1.93
C ILE A 69 -25.53 8.96 2.79
N GLY A 70 -25.32 10.19 3.25
CA GLY A 70 -26.20 10.79 4.26
C GLY A 70 -26.14 10.00 5.56
N ASP A 71 -27.30 9.56 6.05
CA ASP A 71 -27.45 8.75 7.26
C ASP A 71 -27.32 7.24 7.00
N ASP A 72 -27.34 6.82 5.73
CA ASP A 72 -27.25 5.40 5.36
C ASP A 72 -25.81 4.92 5.28
N GLU A 73 -25.56 3.71 5.81
CA GLU A 73 -24.28 3.01 5.73
C GLU A 73 -24.42 1.77 4.85
N ASN A 74 -23.73 1.77 3.70
CA ASN A 74 -23.66 0.62 2.81
C ASN A 74 -22.35 -0.15 3.06
N ARG A 75 -22.47 -1.46 3.28
CA ARG A 75 -21.35 -2.36 3.54
C ARG A 75 -21.20 -3.36 2.41
N THR A 76 -19.99 -3.45 1.86
CA THR A 76 -19.62 -4.44 0.85
C THR A 76 -18.48 -5.29 1.39
N GLU A 77 -18.69 -6.60 1.45
CA GLU A 77 -17.69 -7.57 1.90
C GLU A 77 -17.04 -8.27 0.70
N SER A 78 -15.75 -8.57 0.80
CA SER A 78 -14.98 -9.25 -0.23
C SER A 78 -13.78 -9.96 0.37
N ASP A 79 -13.32 -11.03 -0.30
CA ASP A 79 -12.11 -11.75 0.07
C ASP A 79 -11.02 -11.54 -0.99
N GLU A 80 -9.83 -11.18 -0.55
CA GLU A 80 -8.62 -11.05 -1.37
C GLU A 80 -7.68 -12.22 -1.07
N THR A 81 -7.30 -13.00 -2.08
CA THR A 81 -6.33 -14.09 -1.93
C THR A 81 -5.00 -13.73 -2.58
N PHE A 82 -3.94 -13.66 -1.77
CA PHE A 82 -2.57 -13.45 -2.20
C PHE A 82 -1.89 -14.82 -2.34
N LEU A 83 -1.63 -15.22 -3.58
CA LEU A 83 -0.88 -16.45 -3.85
C LEU A 83 0.61 -16.19 -3.73
N LYS A 84 1.34 -17.15 -3.17
CA LYS A 84 2.81 -17.19 -3.17
C LYS A 84 3.27 -17.52 -4.59
N SER A 85 3.13 -16.57 -5.52
CA SER A 85 3.35 -16.84 -6.94
C SER A 85 4.75 -17.43 -7.17
N ARG A 86 4.82 -18.62 -7.77
CA ARG A 86 6.06 -19.14 -8.37
C ARG A 86 6.22 -18.42 -9.70
N GLY A 87 7.01 -17.34 -9.67
CA GLY A 87 6.96 -16.23 -10.61
C GLY A 87 7.25 -16.58 -12.07
N GLY A 88 6.34 -16.16 -12.96
CA GLY A 88 6.74 -15.62 -14.25
C GLY A 88 7.01 -14.11 -14.13
N PRO A 89 7.73 -13.47 -15.07
CA PRO A 89 7.91 -12.03 -15.05
C PRO A 89 6.53 -11.36 -15.07
N ALA A 90 6.23 -10.53 -14.08
CA ALA A 90 5.00 -9.76 -14.05
C ALA A 90 4.89 -8.95 -15.35
N GLN A 91 3.74 -9.03 -16.02
CA GLN A 91 3.45 -8.20 -17.18
C GLN A 91 2.72 -6.94 -16.74
N CYS A 92 3.08 -5.80 -17.32
CA CYS A 92 2.35 -4.57 -17.09
C CYS A 92 0.89 -4.74 -17.56
N PRO A 93 -0.12 -4.53 -16.71
CA PRO A 93 -1.52 -4.74 -17.09
C PRO A 93 -1.95 -3.82 -18.23
N SER A 94 -1.33 -2.64 -18.35
CA SER A 94 -1.65 -1.62 -19.35
C SER A 94 -1.06 -1.91 -20.73
N CYS A 95 0.23 -2.25 -20.82
CA CYS A 95 0.92 -2.40 -22.12
C CYS A 95 1.40 -3.82 -22.44
N LYS A 96 1.16 -4.78 -21.53
CA LYS A 96 1.54 -6.20 -21.61
C LYS A 96 3.04 -6.48 -21.72
N LYS A 97 3.91 -5.46 -21.78
CA LYS A 97 5.37 -5.63 -21.70
C LYS A 97 5.78 -6.08 -20.30
N PRO A 98 6.95 -6.74 -20.15
CA PRO A 98 7.49 -7.09 -18.83
C PRO A 98 7.57 -5.86 -17.92
N VAL A 99 7.19 -5.98 -16.65
CA VAL A 99 7.29 -4.87 -15.68
C VAL A 99 8.74 -4.38 -15.57
N SER A 100 9.73 -5.27 -15.76
CA SER A 100 11.16 -4.93 -15.79
C SER A 100 11.57 -4.00 -16.93
N SER A 101 10.75 -3.83 -17.97
CA SER A 101 11.04 -2.88 -19.07
C SER A 101 10.49 -1.48 -18.82
N HIS A 102 9.95 -1.20 -17.64
CA HIS A 102 9.39 0.10 -17.27
C HIS A 102 10.31 0.83 -16.30
N ASP A 103 10.23 2.16 -16.30
CA ASP A 103 10.80 2.95 -15.23
C ASP A 103 10.19 2.47 -13.90
N PRO A 104 11.02 1.97 -12.96
CA PRO A 104 10.52 1.43 -11.70
C PRO A 104 9.96 2.51 -10.77
N GLY A 105 10.02 3.79 -11.14
CA GLY A 105 9.71 4.91 -10.27
C GLY A 105 10.87 5.26 -9.35
N THR A 106 10.61 6.13 -8.38
CA THR A 106 11.61 6.58 -7.40
C THR A 106 11.22 6.11 -6.00
N PHE A 107 12.23 5.81 -5.19
CA PHE A 107 12.06 5.39 -3.81
C PHE A 107 12.71 6.39 -2.87
N SER A 108 12.02 6.71 -1.79
CA SER A 108 12.54 7.50 -0.67
C SER A 108 12.13 6.88 0.66
N ARG A 109 12.58 7.48 1.76
CA ARG A 109 12.13 7.16 3.12
C ARG A 109 11.47 8.37 3.73
N GLU A 110 10.34 8.15 4.39
CA GLU A 110 9.62 9.18 5.11
C GLU A 110 9.09 8.60 6.42
N ARG A 111 9.06 9.42 7.47
CA ARG A 111 8.35 9.08 8.70
C ARG A 111 6.89 9.49 8.57
N LEU A 112 5.98 8.54 8.80
CA LEU A 112 4.55 8.79 8.78
C LEU A 112 3.95 8.55 10.16
N LYS A 113 3.19 9.52 10.64
CA LYS A 113 2.41 9.38 11.86
C LYS A 113 1.04 8.79 11.54
N ILE A 114 0.76 7.61 12.10
CA ILE A 114 -0.55 6.94 11.99
C ILE A 114 -1.04 6.65 13.40
N GLY A 115 -2.14 7.31 13.78
CA GLY A 115 -2.60 7.34 15.17
C GLY A 115 -1.49 7.88 16.09
N ASP A 116 -1.17 7.11 17.13
CA ASP A 116 -0.13 7.45 18.12
C ASP A 116 1.26 6.90 17.77
N ARG A 117 1.45 6.37 16.55
CA ARG A 117 2.72 5.70 16.16
C ARG A 117 3.41 6.47 15.05
N ASP A 118 4.71 6.68 15.22
CA ASP A 118 5.62 7.13 14.18
C ASP A 118 6.24 5.91 13.49
N LEU A 119 6.07 5.80 12.18
CA LEU A 119 6.50 4.66 11.38
C LEU A 119 7.55 5.11 10.35
N ASP A 120 8.64 4.35 10.22
CA ASP A 120 9.57 4.50 9.10
C ASP A 120 9.00 3.78 7.89
N CYS A 121 8.72 4.54 6.84
CA CYS A 121 8.03 4.08 5.66
C CYS A 121 8.87 4.32 4.42
N VAL A 122 8.83 3.34 3.53
CA VAL A 122 9.37 3.45 2.18
C VAL A 122 8.32 4.12 1.33
N VAL A 123 8.68 5.18 0.64
CA VAL A 123 7.77 5.86 -0.28
C VAL A 123 8.16 5.49 -1.70
N TRP A 124 7.24 4.85 -2.40
CA TRP A 124 7.36 4.66 -3.84
C TRP A 124 6.60 5.78 -4.54
N LYS A 125 7.24 6.41 -5.52
CA LYS A 125 6.62 7.39 -6.40
C LYS A 125 6.68 6.87 -7.83
N SER A 126 5.52 6.72 -8.46
CA SER A 126 5.43 6.26 -9.85
C SER A 126 6.11 7.24 -10.82
N PRO A 127 6.52 6.79 -12.01
CA PRO A 127 6.98 7.69 -13.06
C PRO A 127 5.93 8.74 -13.42
N ALA A 128 6.37 9.91 -13.88
CA ALA A 128 5.50 10.99 -14.36
C ALA A 128 5.03 10.79 -15.81
N ARG A 129 5.23 9.59 -16.37
CA ARG A 129 4.81 9.21 -17.71
C ARG A 129 4.16 7.84 -17.71
N ASP A 130 3.09 7.69 -18.50
CA ASP A 130 2.44 6.41 -18.70
C ASP A 130 3.22 5.52 -19.70
N CYS A 131 2.71 4.31 -19.95
CA CYS A 131 3.33 3.37 -20.88
C CYS A 131 3.38 3.86 -22.34
N SER A 132 2.62 4.89 -22.70
CA SER A 132 2.63 5.56 -24.01
C SER A 132 3.59 6.76 -24.07
N GLY A 133 4.22 7.10 -22.94
CA GLY A 133 5.11 8.24 -22.79
C GLY A 133 4.38 9.57 -22.53
N LYS A 134 3.05 9.56 -22.39
CA LYS A 134 2.26 10.75 -22.07
C LYS A 134 2.47 11.15 -20.62
N ALA A 135 2.49 12.45 -20.36
CA ALA A 135 2.58 12.97 -19.01
C ALA A 135 1.38 12.51 -18.17
N THR A 136 1.64 12.11 -16.93
CA THR A 136 0.64 11.70 -15.96
C THR A 136 1.04 12.17 -14.56
N THR A 137 0.05 12.40 -13.70
CA THR A 137 0.29 12.76 -12.30
C THR A 137 0.88 11.55 -11.56
N PRO A 138 2.09 11.67 -10.97
CA PRO A 138 2.68 10.59 -10.20
C PRO A 138 1.81 10.17 -9.01
N VAL A 139 1.69 8.87 -8.80
CA VAL A 139 1.11 8.28 -7.59
C VAL A 139 2.22 8.10 -6.56
N ARG A 140 1.94 8.39 -5.30
CA ARG A 140 2.82 8.08 -4.17
C ARG A 140 2.19 7.01 -3.29
N MET A 141 2.98 6.04 -2.86
CA MET A 141 2.55 4.94 -2.00
C MET A 141 3.54 4.75 -0.86
N TRP A 142 3.06 4.67 0.38
CA TRP A 142 3.90 4.50 1.57
C TRP A 142 3.77 3.06 2.08
N TYR A 143 4.90 2.40 2.22
CA TYR A 143 5.01 1.04 2.68
C TYR A 143 5.75 0.97 4.01
N CYS A 144 5.10 0.50 5.07
CA CYS A 144 5.68 0.37 6.40
C CYS A 144 5.55 -1.09 6.88
N LYS A 145 6.67 -1.74 7.16
CA LYS A 145 6.72 -3.19 7.47
C LYS A 145 6.00 -3.58 8.76
N ASP A 146 5.83 -2.63 9.68
CA ASP A 146 5.18 -2.87 10.97
C ASP A 146 3.64 -2.81 10.94
N VAL A 147 3.04 -2.63 9.76
CA VAL A 147 1.59 -2.57 9.56
C VAL A 147 1.11 -3.76 8.72
N PRO A 148 0.01 -4.43 9.11
CA PRO A 148 -0.60 -5.50 8.32
C PRO A 148 -0.91 -5.04 6.89
N GLY A 149 -0.45 -5.80 5.90
CA GLY A 149 -0.62 -5.47 4.49
C GLY A 149 0.18 -4.26 4.00
N GLY A 150 0.92 -3.60 4.91
CA GLY A 150 2.07 -2.69 4.79
C GLY A 150 1.96 -1.47 3.88
N ASN A 151 1.09 -1.43 2.87
CA ASN A 151 0.72 -0.18 2.24
C ASN A 151 -0.19 0.59 3.19
N VAL A 152 0.28 1.71 3.71
CA VAL A 152 -0.44 2.50 4.70
C VAL A 152 -0.99 3.80 4.15
N LYS A 153 -0.54 4.22 2.97
CA LYS A 153 -0.98 5.48 2.37
C LYS A 153 -0.81 5.43 0.87
N THR A 154 -1.80 5.94 0.14
CA THR A 154 -1.69 6.22 -1.29
C THR A 154 -2.19 7.63 -1.56
N GLU A 155 -1.44 8.38 -2.35
CA GLU A 155 -1.84 9.68 -2.87
C GLU A 155 -1.79 9.64 -4.40
N SER A 156 -2.94 9.87 -5.02
CA SER A 156 -3.07 10.13 -6.45
C SER A 156 -3.96 11.35 -6.66
N GLU A 157 -4.07 11.79 -7.92
CA GLU A 157 -5.02 12.84 -8.29
C GLU A 157 -6.48 12.44 -8.07
N HIS A 158 -6.82 11.17 -8.31
CA HIS A 158 -8.22 10.71 -8.32
C HIS A 158 -8.69 10.13 -7.00
N TRP A 159 -7.76 9.62 -6.20
CA TRP A 159 -8.07 9.01 -4.92
C TRP A 159 -6.91 9.11 -3.94
N LYS A 160 -7.28 9.11 -2.65
CA LYS A 160 -6.37 9.02 -1.52
C LYS A 160 -6.80 7.85 -0.65
N MET A 161 -5.83 7.23 0.00
CA MET A 161 -6.06 6.22 1.02
C MET A 161 -5.06 6.46 2.13
N THR A 162 -5.50 6.41 3.38
CA THR A 162 -4.63 6.55 4.55
C THR A 162 -5.08 5.57 5.61
N ALA A 163 -4.15 4.77 6.13
CA ALA A 163 -4.38 3.92 7.27
C ALA A 163 -4.61 4.81 8.50
N THR A 164 -5.71 4.59 9.20
CA THR A 164 -6.08 5.34 10.40
C THR A 164 -5.83 4.55 11.67
N ARG A 165 -5.88 3.21 11.58
CA ARG A 165 -5.69 2.30 12.70
C ARG A 165 -5.20 0.94 12.21
N PHE A 166 -4.48 0.23 13.07
CA PHE A 166 -4.14 -1.17 12.83
C PHE A 166 -3.99 -1.95 14.15
N ASP A 167 -4.25 -3.24 14.09
CA ASP A 167 -3.97 -4.23 15.13
C ASP A 167 -3.00 -5.27 14.53
N PRO A 168 -1.72 -5.26 14.92
CA PRO A 168 -0.72 -6.08 14.27
C PRO A 168 -0.82 -7.57 14.62
N LYS A 169 -1.50 -8.00 15.70
CA LYS A 169 -1.46 -9.38 16.26
C LYS A 169 -0.19 -10.16 15.89
N LYS A 170 0.90 -9.98 16.64
CA LYS A 170 2.18 -10.68 16.39
C LYS A 170 2.23 -12.04 17.04
#